data_AF-A0A5C5H8D6-F1
#
_entry.id   AF-A0A5C5H8D6-F1
#
_cell.length_a   1.000
_cell.length_b   1.000
_cell.length_c   1.000
_cell.angle_alpha   90.00
_cell.angle_beta   90.00
_cell.angle_gamma   90.00
#
_symmetry.space_group_name_H-M   'P 1'
#
loop_
_entity.id
_entity.type
_entity.pdbx_description
1 polymer ?
#
loop_
_entity_poly.entity_id
_entity_poly.type
_entity_poly.pdbx_seq_one_letter_code
_entity_poly.pdbx_strand_id
1 'polypeptide(L)'
;MANSSVLNTSRQILPVLSLLAGLLGSTVTAAGEGPGLQTIPPGYHLVASEIGVPAEALYSVSLAETSRKLPHGERPWPWTLNVAGKGYRYNTRQEAYDALLSFMRRYPLKRIDVGIAQVNLGWNGAYFSSYYEALEPYTNLRVAARILKSCYDSNPGSWMQAAGCYHHPAGGKPARTYKAIVKRKLATLDLSTPVSYAELQLARIPSPQRHLLPQNRELQWVEPRESRQ
;
A
#
# COMPACT_ATOMS: atom_id res chain seq x y z
N MET A 1 -83.21 -1.14 -11.84
CA MET A 1 -82.94 -2.58 -11.90
C MET A 1 -82.47 -3.02 -10.54
N ALA A 2 -83.15 -4.02 -9.98
CA ALA A 2 -82.87 -4.67 -8.70
C ALA A 2 -81.47 -5.34 -8.71
N ASN A 3 -80.84 -5.77 -7.62
CA ASN A 3 -81.39 -6.40 -6.43
C ASN A 3 -80.32 -6.45 -5.31
N SER A 4 -80.82 -6.59 -4.08
CA SER A 4 -80.08 -6.63 -2.81
C SER A 4 -79.52 -8.00 -2.42
N SER A 5 -78.56 -7.99 -1.48
CA SER A 5 -78.26 -9.01 -0.45
C SER A 5 -77.72 -10.38 -0.92
N VAL A 6 -76.76 -11.02 -0.23
CA VAL A 6 -77.00 -11.89 0.94
C VAL A 6 -75.70 -12.14 1.72
N LEU A 7 -75.80 -12.09 3.06
CA LEU A 7 -74.82 -12.53 4.06
C LEU A 7 -74.71 -14.06 4.10
N ASN A 8 -73.52 -14.61 4.39
CA ASN A 8 -73.47 -15.89 5.11
C ASN A 8 -72.28 -15.96 6.08
N THR A 9 -72.63 -16.19 7.33
CA THR A 9 -71.81 -16.51 8.51
C THR A 9 -71.37 -17.97 8.52
N SER A 10 -70.19 -18.28 9.05
CA SER A 10 -70.04 -19.08 10.30
C SER A 10 -68.67 -19.77 10.48
N ARG A 11 -68.24 -19.77 11.75
CA ARG A 11 -67.45 -20.77 12.51
C ARG A 11 -65.91 -20.79 12.47
N GLN A 12 -65.37 -20.20 13.55
CA GLN A 12 -64.50 -20.80 14.60
C GLN A 12 -63.31 -21.68 14.21
N ILE A 13 -62.14 -21.40 14.82
CA ILE A 13 -61.31 -22.27 15.68
C ILE A 13 -60.20 -21.40 16.34
N LEU A 14 -60.18 -21.34 17.68
CA LEU A 14 -58.97 -21.13 18.52
C LEU A 14 -58.39 -22.53 18.77
N PRO A 15 -57.05 -22.79 18.89
CA PRO A 15 -56.31 -22.40 20.10
C PRO A 15 -54.75 -22.30 19.97
N VAL A 16 -54.11 -22.19 21.14
CA VAL A 16 -52.77 -22.69 21.55
C VAL A 16 -51.67 -21.65 21.76
N LEU A 17 -51.54 -21.25 23.04
CA LEU A 17 -50.28 -20.81 23.67
C LEU A 17 -49.18 -21.86 23.44
N SER A 18 -47.99 -21.42 23.04
CA SER A 18 -46.76 -22.20 23.23
C SER A 18 -45.72 -21.34 23.93
N LEU A 19 -45.50 -21.67 25.21
CA LEU A 19 -44.31 -21.35 25.98
C LEU A 19 -43.08 -21.90 25.24
N LEU A 20 -42.03 -21.10 25.07
CA LEU A 20 -40.69 -21.63 24.80
C LEU A 20 -39.66 -21.00 25.72
N ALA A 21 -38.95 -21.91 26.38
CA ALA A 21 -38.02 -21.70 27.47
C ALA A 21 -36.77 -20.93 27.06
N GLY A 22 -36.25 -20.14 28.01
CA GLY A 22 -34.95 -19.50 27.90
C GLY A 22 -33.82 -20.52 27.89
N LEU A 23 -32.94 -20.42 26.89
CA LEU A 23 -31.58 -20.94 26.95
C LEU A 23 -30.64 -19.75 27.21
N LEU A 24 -30.03 -19.74 28.39
CA LEU A 24 -28.85 -18.94 28.69
C LEU A 24 -27.66 -19.51 27.90
N GLY A 25 -27.48 -19.03 26.68
CA GLY A 25 -26.24 -19.25 25.92
C GLY A 25 -25.17 -18.29 26.44
N SER A 26 -24.21 -18.79 27.22
CA SER A 26 -22.97 -18.08 27.53
C SER A 26 -22.21 -17.84 26.22
N THR A 27 -22.25 -16.61 25.71
CA THR A 27 -21.41 -16.21 24.58
C THR A 27 -19.98 -16.07 25.11
N VAL A 28 -19.14 -17.05 24.79
CA VAL A 28 -17.69 -16.84 24.84
C VAL A 28 -17.39 -15.83 23.74
N THR A 29 -17.28 -14.57 24.13
CA THR A 29 -16.72 -13.52 23.27
C THR A 29 -15.25 -13.84 23.09
N ALA A 30 -14.92 -14.55 22.02
CA ALA A 30 -13.57 -14.53 21.48
C ALA A 30 -13.30 -13.06 21.10
N ALA A 31 -12.55 -12.36 21.94
CA ALA A 31 -12.00 -11.05 21.62
C ALA A 31 -11.13 -11.26 20.38
N GLY A 32 -11.65 -10.88 19.21
CA GLY A 32 -10.88 -10.88 17.98
C GLY A 32 -9.69 -9.95 18.20
N GLU A 33 -8.47 -10.51 18.15
CA GLU A 33 -7.26 -9.71 18.04
C GLU A 33 -7.45 -8.78 16.84
N GLY A 34 -7.50 -7.47 17.11
CA GLY A 34 -7.41 -6.47 16.04
C GLY A 34 -6.13 -6.75 15.23
N PRO A 35 -6.07 -6.34 13.94
CA PRO A 35 -4.86 -6.53 13.16
C PRO A 35 -3.67 -5.93 13.92
N GLY A 36 -2.72 -6.78 14.30
CA GLY A 36 -1.55 -6.39 15.07
C GLY A 36 -0.78 -5.28 14.34
N LEU A 37 -0.23 -4.35 15.12
CA LEU A 37 0.64 -3.30 14.59
C LEU A 37 1.84 -3.93 13.88
N GLN A 38 2.26 -3.35 12.75
CA GLN A 38 3.39 -3.85 11.97
C GLN A 38 4.68 -3.12 12.34
N THR A 39 5.79 -3.86 12.46
CA THR A 39 7.11 -3.27 12.66
C THR A 39 7.68 -2.66 11.38
N ILE A 40 8.41 -1.56 11.54
CA ILE A 40 9.12 -0.89 10.45
C ILE A 40 10.36 -1.73 10.10
N PRO A 41 10.56 -2.13 8.82
CA PRO A 41 11.73 -2.91 8.46
C PRO A 41 13.05 -2.16 8.72
N PRO A 42 14.12 -2.85 9.16
CA PRO A 42 15.42 -2.23 9.47
C PRO A 42 16.01 -1.41 8.31
N GLY A 43 15.78 -1.83 7.06
CA GLY A 43 16.23 -1.10 5.89
C GLY A 43 15.64 0.31 5.76
N TYR A 44 14.42 0.54 6.27
CA TYR A 44 13.84 1.87 6.33
C TYR A 44 14.53 2.73 7.37
N HIS A 45 14.86 2.19 8.55
CA HIS A 45 15.64 2.92 9.55
C HIS A 45 17.03 3.29 9.06
N LEU A 46 17.71 2.37 8.36
CA LEU A 46 19.00 2.62 7.75
C LEU A 46 18.94 3.82 6.80
N VAL A 47 18.10 3.76 5.77
CA VAL A 47 17.99 4.85 4.78
C VAL A 47 17.47 6.15 5.38
N ALA A 48 16.51 6.05 6.31
CA ALA A 48 15.96 7.21 6.99
C ALA A 48 17.04 7.95 7.80
N SER A 49 17.92 7.21 8.48
CA SER A 49 19.04 7.77 9.23
C SER A 49 20.10 8.41 8.33
N GLU A 50 20.39 7.82 7.16
CA GLU A 50 21.36 8.36 6.19
C GLU A 50 20.97 9.75 5.67
N ILE A 51 19.65 10.01 5.52
CA ILE A 51 19.11 11.22 4.90
C ILE A 51 18.48 12.20 5.91
N GLY A 52 18.25 11.76 7.15
CA GLY A 52 17.63 12.58 8.19
C GLY A 52 16.12 12.75 8.00
N VAL A 53 15.41 11.66 7.69
CA VAL A 53 13.93 11.61 7.70
C VAL A 53 13.45 10.62 8.78
N PRO A 54 12.21 10.70 9.28
CA PRO A 54 11.65 9.67 10.16
C PRO A 54 11.41 8.37 9.40
N ALA A 55 11.77 7.24 10.00
CA ALA A 55 11.62 5.93 9.36
C ALA A 55 10.13 5.58 9.14
N GLU A 56 9.27 5.95 10.08
CA GLU A 56 7.83 5.77 10.00
C GLU A 56 7.19 6.61 8.89
N ALA A 57 7.73 7.81 8.62
CA ALA A 57 7.28 8.64 7.50
C ALA A 57 7.67 8.00 6.17
N LEU A 58 8.92 7.57 6.03
CA LEU A 58 9.41 6.92 4.82
C LEU A 58 8.70 5.58 4.56
N TYR A 59 8.47 4.77 5.60
CA TYR A 59 7.78 3.48 5.46
C TYR A 59 6.29 3.64 5.15
N SER A 60 5.60 4.58 5.80
CA SER A 60 4.18 4.84 5.49
C SER A 60 3.96 5.40 4.09
N VAL A 61 4.92 6.19 3.54
CA VAL A 61 4.94 6.58 2.13
C VAL A 61 5.09 5.35 1.22
N SER A 62 6.10 4.49 1.42
CA SER A 62 6.25 3.29 0.58
C SER A 62 5.05 2.33 0.65
N LEU A 63 4.40 2.22 1.82
CA LEU A 63 3.14 1.48 1.97
C LEU A 63 1.98 2.15 1.21
N ALA A 64 1.92 3.47 1.16
CA ALA A 64 0.90 4.16 0.37
C ALA A 64 1.10 3.94 -1.14
N GLU A 65 2.36 3.80 -1.57
CA GLU A 65 2.74 3.69 -2.97
C GLU A 65 2.59 2.28 -3.55
N THR A 66 3.16 1.26 -2.89
CA THR A 66 3.32 -0.07 -3.52
C THR A 66 2.88 -1.25 -2.67
N SER A 67 2.06 -1.03 -1.64
CA SER A 67 1.73 -2.12 -0.73
C SER A 67 1.07 -3.32 -1.40
N ARG A 68 1.38 -4.50 -0.87
CA ARG A 68 0.82 -5.80 -1.23
C ARG A 68 0.58 -6.60 0.03
N LYS A 69 -0.56 -7.29 0.11
CA LYS A 69 -0.83 -8.29 1.15
C LYS A 69 0.00 -9.53 0.86
N LEU A 70 0.83 -9.93 1.82
CA LEU A 70 1.61 -11.15 1.83
C LEU A 70 1.17 -12.02 3.03
N PRO A 71 1.54 -13.31 3.08
CA PRO A 71 1.20 -14.18 4.22
C PRO A 71 1.64 -13.62 5.57
N HIS A 72 2.73 -12.84 5.60
CA HIS A 72 3.30 -12.25 6.81
C HIS A 72 2.93 -10.77 7.00
N GLY A 73 1.85 -10.32 6.36
CA GLY A 73 1.35 -8.94 6.47
C GLY A 73 1.51 -8.12 5.20
N GLU A 74 1.17 -6.84 5.30
CA GLU A 74 1.27 -5.90 4.19
C GLU A 74 2.69 -5.34 4.08
N ARG A 75 3.31 -5.42 2.89
CA ARG A 75 4.65 -4.86 2.64
C ARG A 75 4.69 -4.12 1.30
N PRO A 76 5.54 -3.07 1.15
CA PRO A 76 5.82 -2.46 -0.14
C PRO A 76 6.45 -3.46 -1.11
N TRP A 77 6.00 -3.50 -2.36
CA TRP A 77 6.51 -4.41 -3.39
C TRP A 77 7.50 -3.68 -4.31
N PRO A 78 8.79 -4.04 -4.34
CA PRO A 78 9.81 -3.22 -4.97
C PRO A 78 9.76 -3.22 -6.50
N TRP A 79 9.32 -4.30 -7.13
CA TRP A 79 9.30 -4.44 -8.59
C TRP A 79 7.93 -4.00 -9.14
N THR A 80 7.59 -2.74 -8.86
CA THR A 80 6.34 -2.10 -9.25
C THR A 80 6.63 -0.97 -10.24
N LEU A 81 5.83 -0.89 -11.31
CA LEU A 81 5.82 0.23 -12.25
C LEU A 81 4.43 0.87 -12.24
N ASN A 82 4.35 2.19 -12.31
CA ASN A 82 3.14 2.89 -12.75
C ASN A 82 3.45 3.55 -14.09
N VAL A 83 2.64 3.25 -15.11
CA VAL A 83 2.78 3.83 -16.44
C VAL A 83 1.48 4.49 -16.83
N ALA A 84 1.52 5.81 -16.98
CA ALA A 84 0.39 6.63 -17.40
C ALA A 84 -0.86 6.47 -16.51
N GLY A 85 -0.68 6.13 -15.23
CA GLY A 85 -1.77 5.90 -14.27
C GLY A 85 -2.10 4.42 -14.06
N LYS A 86 -1.52 3.50 -14.85
CA LYS A 86 -1.76 2.06 -14.74
C LYS A 86 -0.60 1.37 -14.00
N GLY A 87 -0.93 0.66 -12.93
CA GLY A 87 0.04 -0.10 -12.13
C GLY A 87 0.35 -1.47 -12.70
N TYR A 88 1.61 -1.88 -12.61
CA TYR A 88 2.16 -3.18 -13.00
C TYR A 88 3.09 -3.69 -11.91
N ARG A 89 3.07 -5.00 -11.64
CA ARG A 89 3.92 -5.63 -10.63
C ARG A 89 4.57 -6.88 -11.21
N TYR A 90 5.83 -7.10 -10.85
CA TYR A 90 6.67 -8.17 -11.38
C TYR A 90 7.28 -8.99 -10.26
N ASN A 91 7.70 -10.22 -10.54
CA ASN A 91 8.27 -11.12 -9.54
C ASN A 91 9.76 -10.90 -9.32
N THR A 92 10.43 -10.24 -10.27
CA THR A 92 11.87 -9.97 -10.19
C THR A 92 12.22 -8.57 -10.69
N ARG A 93 13.40 -8.09 -10.29
CA ARG A 93 13.97 -6.84 -10.80
C ARG A 93 14.15 -6.87 -12.31
N GLN A 94 14.59 -8.01 -12.84
CA GLN A 94 14.82 -8.19 -14.27
C GLN A 94 13.52 -8.07 -15.07
N GLU A 95 12.46 -8.76 -14.64
CA GLU A 95 11.15 -8.66 -15.29
C GLU A 95 10.60 -7.22 -15.30
N ALA A 96 10.71 -6.51 -14.18
CA ALA A 96 10.31 -5.11 -14.11
C ALA A 96 11.16 -4.23 -15.04
N TYR A 97 12.46 -4.51 -15.14
CA TYR A 97 13.36 -3.76 -16.00
C TYR A 97 13.06 -3.97 -17.50
N ASP A 98 12.86 -5.22 -17.93
CA ASP A 98 12.54 -5.54 -19.32
C ASP A 98 11.21 -4.90 -19.76
N ALA A 99 10.22 -4.91 -18.86
CA ALA A 99 8.96 -4.22 -19.06
C ALA A 99 9.14 -2.70 -19.12
N LEU A 100 9.93 -2.12 -18.20
CA LEU A 100 10.24 -0.70 -18.18
C LEU A 100 10.84 -0.23 -19.50
N LEU A 101 11.84 -0.94 -20.04
CA LEU A 101 12.43 -0.63 -21.35
C LEU A 101 11.37 -0.63 -22.47
N SER A 102 10.38 -1.52 -22.38
CA SER A 102 9.28 -1.61 -23.34
C SER A 102 8.22 -0.50 -23.19
N PHE A 103 8.03 0.03 -21.99
CA PHE A 103 7.18 1.20 -21.76
C PHE A 103 7.85 2.50 -22.19
N MET A 104 9.16 2.65 -21.97
CA MET A 104 9.92 3.85 -22.36
C MET A 104 9.92 4.12 -23.87
N ARG A 105 9.72 3.09 -24.70
CA ARG A 105 9.54 3.26 -26.16
C ARG A 105 8.20 3.90 -26.54
N ARG A 106 7.23 3.93 -25.63
CA ARG A 106 5.82 4.30 -25.90
C ARG A 106 5.33 5.48 -25.07
N TYR A 107 5.94 5.74 -23.92
CA TYR A 107 5.51 6.78 -22.98
C TYR A 107 6.70 7.67 -22.57
N PRO A 108 6.48 8.98 -22.40
CA PRO A 108 7.50 9.85 -21.84
C PRO A 108 7.79 9.49 -20.39
N LEU A 109 9.04 9.66 -19.95
CA LEU A 109 9.49 9.30 -18.59
C LEU A 109 8.69 9.98 -17.48
N LYS A 110 8.14 11.17 -17.73
CA LYS A 110 7.27 11.89 -16.78
C LYS A 110 5.97 11.15 -16.47
N ARG A 111 5.60 10.14 -17.26
CA ARG A 111 4.45 9.28 -17.04
C ARG A 111 4.84 7.90 -16.49
N ILE A 112 6.06 7.74 -15.99
CA ILE A 112 6.56 6.46 -15.48
C ILE A 112 7.11 6.65 -14.08
N ASP A 113 6.51 5.96 -13.11
CA ASP A 113 6.99 5.83 -11.75
C ASP A 113 7.52 4.42 -11.52
N VAL A 114 8.61 4.29 -10.75
CA VAL A 114 9.29 3.01 -10.56
C VAL A 114 9.59 2.73 -9.10
N GLY A 115 9.62 1.44 -8.78
CA GLY A 115 10.24 0.94 -7.57
C GLY A 115 9.34 0.99 -6.34
N ILE A 116 9.95 0.63 -5.21
CA ILE A 116 9.30 0.44 -3.90
C ILE A 116 8.55 1.69 -3.39
N ALA A 117 8.97 2.88 -3.82
CA ALA A 117 8.40 4.16 -3.41
C ALA A 117 7.84 4.99 -4.58
N GLN A 118 7.66 4.39 -5.77
CA GLN A 118 7.09 5.04 -6.97
C GLN A 118 7.76 6.38 -7.32
N VAL A 119 9.08 6.38 -7.46
CA VAL A 119 9.83 7.56 -7.89
C VAL A 119 9.60 7.80 -9.39
N ASN A 120 9.13 8.99 -9.75
CA ASN A 120 8.92 9.36 -11.16
C ASN A 120 10.24 9.55 -11.91
N LEU A 121 10.41 8.85 -13.04
CA LEU A 121 11.64 8.90 -13.84
C LEU A 121 11.85 10.22 -14.57
N GLY A 122 10.78 10.89 -15.00
CA GLY A 122 10.90 12.13 -15.77
C GLY A 122 11.27 13.35 -14.91
N TRP A 123 11.01 13.30 -13.62
CA TRP A 123 11.35 14.38 -12.68
C TRP A 123 12.60 14.07 -11.86
N ASN A 124 12.77 12.81 -11.46
CA ASN A 124 13.80 12.40 -10.50
C ASN A 124 14.80 11.38 -11.08
N GLY A 125 14.73 11.08 -12.38
CA GLY A 125 15.59 10.09 -13.04
C GLY A 125 17.08 10.36 -12.90
N ALA A 126 17.48 11.63 -12.80
CA ALA A 126 18.88 12.05 -12.66
C ALA A 126 19.53 11.60 -11.34
N TYR A 127 18.75 11.19 -10.32
CA TYR A 127 19.29 10.63 -9.09
C TYR A 127 19.77 9.18 -9.22
N PHE A 128 19.48 8.52 -10.35
CA PHE A 128 19.87 7.14 -10.60
C PHE A 128 21.00 7.08 -11.63
N SER A 129 21.97 6.20 -11.38
CA SER A 129 23.05 5.90 -12.33
C SER A 129 22.55 5.09 -13.55
N SER A 130 21.44 4.36 -13.40
CA SER A 130 20.74 3.69 -14.49
C SER A 130 19.28 3.40 -14.13
N TYR A 131 18.45 3.09 -15.14
CA TYR A 131 17.07 2.65 -14.90
C TYR A 131 17.00 1.29 -14.20
N TYR A 132 18.03 0.44 -14.36
CA TYR A 132 18.11 -0.81 -13.60
C TYR A 132 18.28 -0.51 -12.11
N GLU A 133 19.19 0.42 -11.75
CA GLU A 133 19.41 0.89 -10.37
C GLU A 133 18.18 1.59 -9.77
N ALA A 134 17.35 2.24 -10.59
CA ALA A 134 16.08 2.79 -10.14
C ALA A 134 15.08 1.74 -9.61
N LEU A 135 15.27 0.45 -9.96
CA LEU A 135 14.48 -0.69 -9.47
C LEU A 135 15.18 -1.47 -8.33
N GLU A 136 16.38 -1.05 -7.91
CA GLU A 136 17.00 -1.60 -6.70
C GLU A 136 16.31 -1.00 -5.47
N PRO A 137 15.77 -1.83 -4.54
CA PRO A 137 14.97 -1.34 -3.43
C PRO A 137 15.61 -0.24 -2.59
N TYR A 138 16.88 -0.40 -2.19
CA TYR A 138 17.54 0.57 -1.31
C TYR A 138 17.91 1.86 -2.03
N THR A 139 18.31 1.79 -3.29
CA THR A 139 18.64 2.93 -4.14
C THR A 139 17.39 3.74 -4.43
N ASN A 140 16.28 3.09 -4.79
CA ASN A 140 14.98 3.76 -4.95
C ASN A 140 14.54 4.42 -3.63
N LEU A 141 14.68 3.71 -2.51
CA LEU A 141 14.29 4.21 -1.20
C LEU A 141 15.12 5.43 -0.75
N ARG A 142 16.43 5.47 -1.05
CA ARG A 142 17.29 6.63 -0.80
C ARG A 142 16.85 7.85 -1.60
N VAL A 143 16.48 7.67 -2.87
CA VAL A 143 15.96 8.76 -3.69
C VAL A 143 14.61 9.25 -3.14
N ALA A 144 13.72 8.33 -2.75
CA ALA A 144 12.46 8.69 -2.12
C ALA A 144 12.66 9.49 -0.82
N ALA A 145 13.60 9.08 0.04
CA ALA A 145 13.94 9.80 1.26
C ALA A 145 14.47 11.22 0.97
N ARG A 146 15.30 11.40 -0.07
CA ARG A 146 15.78 12.73 -0.50
C ARG A 146 14.63 13.62 -0.97
N ILE A 147 13.70 13.10 -1.76
CA ILE A 147 12.53 13.85 -2.22
C ILE A 147 11.66 14.25 -1.01
N LEU A 148 11.40 13.32 -0.10
CA LEU A 148 10.62 13.58 1.11
C LEU A 148 11.28 14.64 2.00
N LYS A 149 12.60 14.57 2.17
CA LYS A 149 13.39 15.57 2.89
C LYS A 149 13.30 16.94 2.22
N SER A 150 13.47 17.01 0.91
CA SER A 150 13.35 18.27 0.14
C SER A 150 11.96 18.91 0.29
N CYS A 151 10.91 18.10 0.27
CA CYS A 151 9.55 18.56 0.54
C CYS A 151 9.35 19.08 1.97
N TYR A 152 9.98 18.45 2.97
CA TYR A 152 9.97 18.96 4.34
C TYR A 152 10.74 20.28 4.45
N ASP A 153 11.92 20.36 3.86
CA ASP A 153 12.78 21.56 3.96
C ASP A 153 12.18 22.78 3.27
N SER A 154 11.39 22.56 2.21
CA SER A 154 10.66 23.62 1.51
C SER A 154 9.49 24.18 2.32
N ASN A 155 8.96 23.41 3.29
CA ASN A 155 7.86 23.83 4.16
C ASN A 155 7.91 23.05 5.50
N PRO A 156 8.79 23.46 6.43
CA PRO A 156 9.14 22.68 7.61
C PRO A 156 7.99 22.59 8.63
N GLY A 157 8.09 21.62 9.53
CA GLY A 157 7.18 21.46 10.67
C GLY A 157 6.14 20.34 10.52
N SER A 158 6.03 19.68 9.34
CA SER A 158 5.15 18.53 9.21
C SER A 158 5.58 17.53 8.13
N TRP A 159 6.00 16.33 8.56
CA TRP A 159 6.27 15.21 7.66
C TRP A 159 5.02 14.74 6.90
N MET A 160 3.82 14.94 7.47
CA MET A 160 2.57 14.68 6.76
C MET A 160 2.36 15.69 5.62
N GLN A 161 2.74 16.96 5.79
CA GLN A 161 2.73 17.92 4.68
C GLN A 161 3.77 17.55 3.62
N ALA A 162 4.97 17.15 4.05
CA ALA A 162 6.02 16.67 3.16
C ALA A 162 5.55 15.45 2.32
N ALA A 163 4.83 14.50 2.90
CA ALA A 163 4.23 13.39 2.16
C ALA A 163 3.21 13.84 1.11
N GLY A 164 2.40 14.86 1.40
CA GLY A 164 1.51 15.47 0.41
C GLY A 164 2.27 16.09 -0.77
N CYS A 165 3.36 16.81 -0.49
CA CYS A 165 4.26 17.38 -1.49
C CYS A 165 4.94 16.27 -2.31
N TYR A 166 5.42 15.20 -1.67
CA TYR A 166 6.09 14.06 -2.31
C TYR A 166 5.25 13.50 -3.46
N HIS A 167 3.96 13.26 -3.21
CA HIS A 167 3.05 12.70 -4.20
C HIS A 167 2.53 13.73 -5.19
N HIS A 168 2.24 14.96 -4.73
CA HIS A 168 1.66 15.98 -5.58
C HIS A 168 2.14 17.39 -5.15
N PRO A 169 3.29 17.87 -5.65
CA PRO A 169 3.93 19.11 -5.20
C PRO A 169 3.03 20.35 -5.31
N ALA A 170 2.13 20.40 -6.29
CA ALA A 170 1.18 21.50 -6.45
C ALA A 170 0.08 21.54 -5.37
N GLY A 171 0.06 20.58 -4.43
CA GLY A 171 -0.89 20.54 -3.33
C GLY A 171 -2.33 20.20 -3.76
N GLY A 172 -3.31 20.87 -3.16
CA GLY A 172 -4.73 20.71 -3.51
C GLY A 172 -5.38 19.40 -3.05
N LYS A 173 -6.49 19.04 -3.70
CA LYS A 173 -7.28 17.83 -3.39
C LYS A 173 -6.43 16.55 -3.49
N PRO A 174 -5.59 16.33 -4.53
CA PRO A 174 -4.75 15.13 -4.63
C PRO A 174 -3.82 14.95 -3.43
N ALA A 175 -3.08 16.00 -3.04
CA ALA A 175 -2.20 15.96 -1.88
C ALA A 175 -2.98 15.68 -0.58
N ARG A 176 -4.18 16.25 -0.40
CA ARG A 176 -5.02 15.97 0.79
C ARG A 176 -5.45 14.50 0.84
N THR A 177 -5.90 13.95 -0.28
CA THR A 177 -6.27 12.53 -0.38
C THR A 177 -5.08 11.63 -0.06
N TYR A 178 -3.91 11.94 -0.62
CA TYR A 178 -2.70 11.18 -0.38
C TYR A 178 -2.27 11.21 1.10
N LYS A 179 -2.29 12.38 1.74
CA LYS A 179 -2.01 12.50 3.18
C LYS A 179 -2.95 11.63 4.03
N ALA A 180 -4.22 11.52 3.66
CA ALA A 180 -5.14 10.62 4.37
C ALA A 180 -4.78 9.13 4.19
N ILE A 181 -4.27 8.74 3.02
CA ILE A 181 -3.74 7.38 2.78
C ILE A 181 -2.51 7.13 3.66
N VAL A 182 -1.52 8.03 3.62
CA VAL A 182 -0.29 7.92 4.43
C VAL A 182 -0.61 7.89 5.93
N LYS A 183 -1.52 8.75 6.40
CA LYS A 183 -1.98 8.75 7.81
C LYS A 183 -2.56 7.39 8.22
N ARG A 184 -3.35 6.75 7.35
CA ARG A 184 -3.88 5.41 7.62
C ARG A 184 -2.78 4.36 7.66
N LYS A 185 -1.79 4.43 6.77
CA LYS A 185 -0.63 3.51 6.80
C LYS A 185 0.21 3.71 8.06
N LEU A 186 0.49 4.94 8.44
CA LEU A 186 1.20 5.28 9.66
C LEU A 186 0.50 4.72 10.92
N ALA A 187 -0.83 4.80 10.98
CA ALA A 187 -1.60 4.27 12.11
C ALA A 187 -1.55 2.75 12.26
N THR A 188 -1.02 2.01 11.27
CA THR A 188 -0.80 0.56 11.38
C THR A 188 0.57 0.20 11.94
N LEU A 189 1.47 1.17 12.12
CA LEU A 189 2.84 0.91 12.51
C LEU A 189 2.98 0.80 14.03
N ASP A 190 3.81 -0.12 14.49
CA ASP A 190 4.30 -0.15 15.85
C ASP A 190 5.49 0.80 15.97
N LEU A 191 5.28 1.92 16.66
CA LEU A 191 6.31 2.95 16.90
C LEU A 191 7.04 2.74 18.24
N SER A 192 6.63 1.74 19.03
CA SER A 192 7.22 1.45 20.34
C SER A 192 8.36 0.44 20.27
N THR A 193 8.43 -0.36 19.20
CA THR A 193 9.46 -1.38 19.02
C THR A 193 10.81 -0.74 18.64
N PRO A 194 11.86 -0.91 19.47
CA PRO A 194 13.21 -0.47 19.12
C PRO A 194 13.81 -1.39 18.05
N VAL A 195 14.60 -0.82 17.15
CA VAL A 195 15.31 -1.57 16.10
C VAL A 195 16.58 -2.18 16.67
N SER A 196 16.80 -3.47 16.45
CA SER A 196 18.03 -4.13 16.90
C SER A 196 19.24 -3.70 16.06
N TYR A 197 20.39 -3.53 16.71
CA TYR A 197 21.66 -3.27 16.02
C TYR A 197 22.00 -4.39 15.01
N ALA A 198 21.72 -5.64 15.34
CA ALA A 198 21.98 -6.78 14.45
C ALA A 198 21.14 -6.70 13.16
N GLU A 199 19.90 -6.25 13.28
CA GLU A 199 19.00 -6.05 12.14
C GLU A 199 19.46 -4.91 11.22
N LEU A 200 19.98 -3.82 11.80
CA LEU A 200 20.59 -2.73 11.04
C LEU A 200 21.83 -3.21 10.27
N GLN A 201 22.64 -4.09 10.87
CA GLN A 201 23.81 -4.66 10.19
C GLN A 201 23.41 -5.56 9.01
N LEU A 202 22.38 -6.39 9.17
CA LEU A 202 21.85 -7.20 8.06
C LEU A 202 21.33 -6.33 6.91
N ALA A 203 20.67 -5.20 7.21
CA ALA A 203 20.18 -4.27 6.20
C ALA A 203 21.30 -3.56 5.40
N ARG A 204 22.52 -3.51 5.95
CA ARG A 204 23.69 -2.94 5.26
C ARG A 204 24.34 -3.88 4.25
N ILE A 205 24.08 -5.19 4.37
CA ILE A 205 24.64 -6.17 3.45
C ILE A 205 23.96 -5.97 2.08
N PRO A 206 24.72 -5.66 1.02
CA PRO A 206 24.15 -5.56 -0.33
C PRO A 206 23.45 -6.88 -0.67
N SER A 207 22.22 -6.81 -1.18
CA SER A 207 21.52 -8.01 -1.62
C SER A 207 22.37 -8.68 -2.70
N PRO A 208 22.78 -9.95 -2.53
CA PRO A 208 23.46 -10.68 -3.60
C PRO A 208 22.56 -10.67 -4.82
N GLN A 209 23.09 -10.26 -5.98
CA GLN A 209 22.41 -10.48 -7.24
C GLN A 209 22.31 -11.99 -7.43
N ARG A 210 21.19 -12.60 -7.03
CA ARG A 210 20.88 -13.98 -7.44
C ARG A 210 20.61 -13.94 -8.94
N HIS A 211 21.67 -13.97 -9.73
CA HIS A 211 21.58 -14.46 -11.09
C HIS A 211 21.21 -15.95 -11.05
N LEU A 212 20.32 -16.34 -11.96
CA LEU A 212 19.94 -17.71 -12.36
C LEU A 212 18.76 -18.36 -11.60
N LEU A 213 17.57 -18.34 -12.23
CA LEU A 213 16.98 -19.47 -12.97
C LEU A 213 15.58 -19.06 -13.47
N PRO A 214 15.20 -19.30 -14.74
CA PRO A 214 13.85 -19.04 -15.21
C PRO A 214 12.91 -20.11 -14.65
N GLN A 215 12.13 -19.79 -13.62
CA GLN A 215 10.94 -20.58 -13.31
C GLN A 215 9.81 -20.10 -14.21
N ASN A 216 9.59 -20.85 -15.28
CA ASN A 216 8.46 -20.72 -16.16
C ASN A 216 7.17 -21.01 -15.36
N ARG A 217 6.59 -19.97 -14.76
CA ARG A 217 5.22 -19.98 -14.26
C ARG A 217 4.44 -18.95 -15.06
N GLU A 218 3.41 -19.43 -15.74
CA GLU A 218 2.42 -18.62 -16.44
C GLU A 218 2.05 -17.37 -15.64
N LEU A 219 2.16 -16.24 -16.33
CA LEU A 219 1.87 -14.91 -15.85
C LEU A 219 0.41 -14.86 -15.36
N GLN A 220 0.20 -14.89 -14.04
CA GLN A 220 -1.11 -14.53 -13.49
C GLN A 220 -1.28 -13.01 -13.56
N TRP A 221 -1.86 -12.58 -14.68
CA TRP A 221 -2.47 -11.27 -14.83
C TRP A 221 -3.57 -11.11 -13.77
N VAL A 222 -3.46 -10.08 -12.94
CA VAL A 222 -4.53 -9.63 -12.06
C VAL A 222 -4.99 -8.28 -12.58
N GLU A 223 -6.20 -8.25 -13.15
CA GLU A 223 -6.86 -7.03 -13.60
C GLU A 223 -6.92 -6.00 -12.45
N PRO A 224 -6.42 -4.76 -12.64
CA PRO A 224 -6.64 -3.69 -11.67
C PRO A 224 -8.14 -3.41 -11.56
N ARG A 225 -8.68 -3.39 -10.34
CA ARG A 225 -10.04 -2.86 -10.11
C ARG A 225 -10.02 -1.38 -10.47
N GLU A 226 -10.68 -1.02 -11.56
CA GLU A 226 -10.97 0.38 -11.86
C GLU A 226 -11.72 0.98 -10.67
N SER A 227 -11.10 1.97 -10.02
CA SER A 227 -11.84 2.90 -9.19
C SER A 227 -12.69 3.73 -10.14
N ARG A 228 -13.94 3.30 -10.37
CA ARG A 228 -14.96 4.14 -11.00
C ARG A 228 -15.06 5.43 -10.18
N GLN A 229 -14.77 6.56 -10.84
CA GLN A 229 -15.37 7.83 -10.50
C GLN A 229 -16.67 7.95 -11.27
#